data_AF-A0A2V7E3P0-F1
#
_entry.id   AF-A0A2V7E3P0-F1
#
_cell.length_a   1.000
_cell.length_b   1.000
_cell.length_c   1.000
_cell.angle_alpha   90.00
_cell.angle_beta   90.00
_cell.angle_gamma   90.00
#
_symmetry.space_group_name_H-M   'P 1'
#
loop_
_entity.id
_entity.type
_entity.pdbx_description
1 polymer ?
#
loop_
_entity_poly.entity_id
_entity_poly.type
_entity_poly.pdbx_seq_one_letter_code
_entity_poly.pdbx_strand_id
1 'polypeptide(L)'
;MATDLAFEPVSGKGAIYAYTIMYHAGDRRFAAAIPYASIIVELDDAPGALLAANLLEAPYTEAKVGRRVEVLFERLNDDITLPQFRLARDA
;
A
#
# COMPACT_ATOMS: atom_id res chain seq x y z
N MET A 1 17.91 21.48 13.23
CA MET A 1 17.56 20.28 12.44
C MET A 1 18.63 19.24 12.69
N ALA A 2 18.24 18.00 13.00
CA ALA A 2 19.19 16.90 13.07
C ALA A 2 19.61 16.50 11.65
N THR A 3 20.90 16.26 11.44
CA THR A 3 21.50 15.93 10.14
C THR A 3 22.01 14.49 10.06
N ASP A 4 21.97 13.77 11.19
CA ASP A 4 22.34 12.36 11.27
C ASP A 4 21.08 11.51 11.12
N LEU A 5 20.77 11.11 9.89
CA LEU A 5 19.60 10.29 9.53
C LEU A 5 20.07 8.96 8.97
N ALA A 6 19.43 7.87 9.40
CA ALA A 6 19.66 6.53 8.89
C ALA A 6 18.32 5.89 8.49
N PHE A 7 18.39 4.91 7.59
CA PHE A 7 17.25 4.07 7.27
C PHE A 7 17.07 3.02 8.36
N GLU A 8 15.85 2.89 8.87
CA GLU A 8 15.47 1.86 9.82
C GLU A 8 14.47 0.89 9.16
N PRO A 9 14.63 -0.43 9.35
CA PRO A 9 13.68 -1.39 8.83
C PRO A 9 12.35 -1.30 9.57
N VAL A 10 11.26 -1.50 8.82
CA VAL A 10 9.89 -1.63 9.33
C VAL A 10 9.37 -3.02 9.03
N SER A 11 8.44 -3.52 9.84
CA SER A 11 7.80 -4.84 9.65
C SER A 11 6.97 -4.93 8.37
N GLY A 12 6.59 -3.79 7.79
CA GLY A 12 5.67 -3.70 6.66
C GLY A 12 4.21 -4.01 7.03
N LYS A 13 3.88 -4.06 8.32
CA LYS A 13 2.52 -4.18 8.83
C LYS A 13 1.94 -2.80 9.12
N GLY A 14 0.64 -2.66 8.91
CA GLY A 14 -0.04 -1.40 9.13
C GLY A 14 -1.56 -1.50 9.02
N ALA A 15 -2.21 -0.34 9.10
CA ALA A 15 -3.64 -0.21 8.88
C ALA A 15 -3.92 0.76 7.74
N ILE A 16 -5.00 0.50 7.01
CA ILE A 16 -5.52 1.43 6.01
C ILE A 16 -5.94 2.72 6.73
N TYR A 17 -5.20 3.80 6.51
CA TYR A 17 -5.51 5.14 7.03
C TYR A 17 -6.57 5.83 6.17
N ALA A 18 -6.45 5.72 4.84
CA ALA A 18 -7.40 6.25 3.87
C ALA A 18 -7.38 5.39 2.59
N TYR A 19 -8.41 5.47 1.76
CA TYR A 19 -8.42 4.80 0.46
C TYR A 19 -9.33 5.52 -0.54
N THR A 20 -9.06 5.29 -1.82
CA THR A 20 -9.87 5.73 -2.95
C THR A 20 -10.02 4.59 -3.94
N ILE A 21 -11.24 4.37 -4.44
CA ILE A 21 -11.49 3.41 -5.51
C ILE A 21 -11.36 4.12 -6.85
N MET A 22 -10.43 3.62 -7.66
CA MET A 22 -10.09 4.19 -8.96
C MET A 22 -10.90 3.52 -10.05
N TYR A 23 -11.90 4.23 -10.58
CA TYR A 23 -12.76 3.76 -11.68
C TYR A 23 -12.30 4.24 -13.06
N HIS A 24 -11.32 5.15 -13.13
CA HIS A 24 -10.82 5.73 -14.37
C HIS A 24 -9.29 5.67 -14.45
N ALA A 25 -8.79 5.40 -15.66
CA ALA A 25 -7.36 5.30 -15.92
C ALA A 25 -6.78 6.70 -16.15
N GLY A 26 -6.28 7.33 -15.09
CA GLY A 26 -5.51 8.58 -15.23
C GLY A 26 -4.22 8.38 -16.05
N ASP A 27 -3.62 7.19 -15.98
CA ASP A 27 -2.50 6.76 -16.81
C ASP A 27 -2.80 5.38 -17.40
N ARG A 28 -2.43 5.17 -18.68
CA ARG A 28 -2.70 3.92 -19.42
C ARG A 28 -2.15 2.68 -18.74
N ARG A 29 -1.07 2.78 -17.96
CA ARG A 29 -0.46 1.66 -17.24
C ARG A 29 -1.40 1.06 -16.19
N PHE A 30 -2.36 1.83 -15.69
CA PHE A 30 -3.35 1.35 -14.72
C PHE A 30 -4.65 0.85 -15.36
N ALA A 31 -4.79 0.94 -16.69
CA ALA A 31 -6.05 0.61 -17.36
C ALA A 31 -6.49 -0.85 -17.13
N ALA A 32 -5.53 -1.78 -17.08
CA ALA A 32 -5.81 -3.20 -16.83
C ALA A 32 -6.21 -3.51 -15.38
N ALA A 33 -5.90 -2.62 -14.44
CA ALA A 33 -6.17 -2.83 -13.02
C ALA A 33 -7.53 -2.26 -12.59
N ILE A 34 -8.21 -1.48 -13.44
CA ILE A 34 -9.47 -0.83 -13.05
C ILE A 34 -10.63 -1.83 -12.98
N PRO A 35 -11.48 -1.74 -11.95
CA PRO A 35 -11.34 -0.90 -10.75
C PRO A 35 -10.35 -1.48 -9.74
N TYR A 36 -9.53 -0.61 -9.12
CA TYR A 36 -8.62 -0.97 -8.03
C TYR A 36 -8.74 0.00 -6.85
N ALA A 37 -8.26 -0.43 -5.68
CA ALA A 37 -8.17 0.42 -4.50
C ALA A 37 -6.75 0.95 -4.35
N SER A 38 -6.60 2.28 -4.43
CA SER A 38 -5.42 2.97 -3.96
C SER A 38 -5.61 3.26 -2.47
N ILE A 39 -4.67 2.83 -1.65
CA ILE A 39 -4.72 2.92 -0.20
C ILE A 39 -3.55 3.76 0.32
N ILE A 40 -3.79 4.42 1.44
CA ILE A 40 -2.76 5.02 2.29
C ILE A 40 -2.67 4.16 3.53
N VAL A 41 -1.49 3.65 3.86
CA VAL A 41 -1.24 2.79 5.01
C VAL A 41 -0.41 3.56 6.03
N GLU A 42 -0.85 3.55 7.28
CA GLU A 42 -0.02 3.94 8.42
C GLU A 42 0.68 2.69 8.95
N LEU A 43 2.02 2.75 9.06
CA LEU A 43 2.86 1.64 9.49
C LEU A 43 2.92 1.54 11.01
N ASP A 44 2.83 0.33 11.56
CA ASP A 44 2.80 0.13 13.01
C ASP A 44 4.10 0.59 13.70
N ASP A 45 5.24 0.33 13.07
CA ASP A 45 6.56 0.64 13.62
C ASP A 45 6.98 2.10 13.39
N ALA A 46 6.18 2.87 12.65
CA ALA A 46 6.46 4.27 12.31
C ALA A 46 5.17 5.11 12.35
N PRO A 47 4.63 5.44 13.55
CA PRO A 47 3.43 6.26 13.68
C PRO A 47 3.55 7.60 12.95
N GLY A 48 2.52 7.97 12.19
CA GLY A 48 2.52 9.16 11.32
C GLY A 48 3.24 9.01 9.98
N ALA A 49 3.94 7.90 9.72
CA ALA A 49 4.46 7.60 8.39
C ALA A 49 3.35 6.99 7.52
N LEU A 50 2.95 7.73 6.48
CA LEU A 50 1.88 7.35 5.56
C LEU A 50 2.47 6.91 4.21
N LEU A 51 2.18 5.67 3.80
CA LEU A 51 2.64 5.09 2.54
C LEU A 51 1.48 4.89 1.57
N ALA A 52 1.59 5.46 0.37
CA ALA A 52 0.64 5.25 -0.71
C ALA A 52 0.98 3.99 -1.51
N ALA A 53 -0.02 3.14 -1.73
CA ALA A 53 0.11 1.87 -2.43
C ALA A 53 -1.25 1.39 -2.96
N ASN A 54 -1.29 0.19 -3.55
CA ASN A 54 -2.50 -0.50 -3.96
C ASN A 54 -2.80 -1.68 -3.04
N LEU A 55 -4.09 -1.98 -2.87
CA LEU A 55 -4.53 -3.23 -2.27
C LEU A 55 -4.56 -4.34 -3.33
N LEU A 56 -3.75 -5.36 -3.15
CA LEU A 56 -3.68 -6.54 -4.00
C LEU A 56 -4.19 -7.79 -3.25
N GLU A 57 -4.36 -8.88 -4.01
CA GLU A 57 -4.86 -10.17 -3.51
C GLU A 57 -6.22 -10.11 -2.80
N ALA A 58 -6.98 -9.03 -3.00
CA ALA A 58 -8.33 -8.85 -2.48
C ALA A 58 -9.18 -8.03 -3.46
N PRO A 59 -10.51 -8.20 -3.47
CA PRO A 59 -11.39 -7.28 -4.16
C PRO A 59 -11.17 -5.84 -3.68
N TYR A 60 -11.15 -4.87 -4.59
CA TYR A 60 -10.96 -3.45 -4.24
C TYR A 60 -11.98 -2.93 -3.20
N THR A 61 -13.16 -3.56 -3.13
CA THR A 61 -14.23 -3.26 -2.17
C THR A 61 -13.89 -3.63 -0.72
N GLU A 62 -12.84 -4.43 -0.50
CA GLU A 62 -12.33 -4.77 0.84
C GLU A 62 -11.46 -3.67 1.45
N ALA A 63 -11.05 -2.66 0.65
CA ALA A 63 -10.38 -1.49 1.18
C ALA A 63 -11.35 -0.72 2.10
N LYS A 64 -11.06 -0.73 3.40
CA LYS A 64 -11.79 0.00 4.44
C LYS A 64 -10.80 0.54 5.46
N VAL A 65 -11.04 1.77 5.91
CA VAL A 65 -10.22 2.38 6.97
C VAL A 65 -10.17 1.47 8.20
N GLY A 66 -8.98 1.32 8.78
CA GLY A 66 -8.71 0.48 9.94
C GLY A 66 -8.43 -0.99 9.63
N ARG A 67 -8.66 -1.47 8.39
CA ARG A 67 -8.31 -2.85 8.02
C ARG A 67 -6.80 -3.07 8.11
N ARG A 68 -6.42 -4.22 8.66
CA ARG A 68 -5.03 -4.63 8.84
C ARG A 68 -4.46 -5.15 7.53
N VAL A 69 -3.28 -4.68 7.20
CA VAL A 69 -2.57 -5.02 5.97
C VAL A 69 -1.12 -5.37 6.25
N GLU A 70 -0.53 -6.11 5.34
CA GLU A 70 0.89 -6.44 5.33
C GLU A 70 1.47 -6.25 3.94
N VAL A 71 2.72 -5.80 3.90
CA VAL A 71 3.42 -5.48 2.65
C VAL A 71 3.67 -6.75 1.84
N LEU A 72 3.57 -6.60 0.53
CA LEU A 72 4.12 -7.54 -0.45
C LEU A 72 4.86 -6.73 -1.51
N PHE A 73 5.81 -7.38 -2.20
CA PHE A 73 6.61 -6.71 -3.20
C PHE A 73 6.15 -7.15 -4.59
N GLU A 74 5.50 -6.24 -5.30
CA GLU A 74 5.04 -6.45 -6.67
C GLU A 74 6.18 -6.13 -7.63
N ARG A 75 6.63 -7.14 -8.38
CA ARG A 75 7.59 -6.96 -9.45
C ARG A 75 6.86 -6.48 -10.70
N LEU A 76 7.08 -5.24 -11.11
CA LEU A 76 6.49 -4.67 -12.32
C LEU A 76 7.25 -5.08 -13.58
N ASN A 77 8.57 -5.19 -13.48
CA ASN A 77 9.47 -5.66 -14.54
C ASN A 77 10.81 -6.09 -13.90
N ASP A 78 11.84 -6.30 -14.71
CA ASP A 78 13.14 -6.81 -14.24
C ASP A 78 13.89 -5.80 -13.35
N ASP A 79 13.58 -4.50 -13.48
CA ASP A 79 14.29 -3.42 -12.81
C ASP A 79 13.50 -2.78 -11.66
N ILE A 80 12.16 -2.90 -11.67
CA ILE A 80 11.26 -2.17 -10.78
C ILE A 80 10.43 -3.14 -9.94
N THR A 81 10.57 -3.00 -8.62
CA THR A 81 9.73 -3.67 -7.61
C THR A 81 9.09 -2.61 -6.72
N LEU A 82 7.77 -2.68 -6.56
CA LEU A 82 7.00 -1.76 -5.73
C LEU A 82 6.52 -2.44 -4.44
N PRO A 83 6.62 -1.76 -3.28
CA PRO A 83 5.89 -2.18 -2.11
C PRO A 83 4.38 -1.91 -2.34
N GLN A 84 3.60 -2.98 -2.25
CA GLN A 84 2.14 -2.97 -2.26
C GLN A 84 1.64 -3.63 -0.98
N PHE A 85 0.32 -3.72 -0.79
CA PHE A 85 -0.24 -4.34 0.39
C PHE A 85 -1.32 -5.35 0.05
N ARG A 86 -1.44 -6.35 0.91
CA ARG A 86 -2.58 -7.28 0.96
C ARG A 86 -3.18 -7.24 2.36
N LEU A 87 -4.40 -7.74 2.51
CA LEU A 87 -4.99 -7.93 3.83
C LEU A 87 -4.12 -8.88 4.66
N ALA A 88 -3.92 -8.54 5.94
CA ALA A 88 -3.17 -9.38 6.87
C ALA A 88 -3.88 -10.73 7.06
N ARG A 89 -3.13 -11.83 7.08
CA ARG A 89 -3.68 -13.19 7.21
C ARG A 89 -4.23 -13.52 8.61
N ASP A 90 -3.95 -12.68 9.61
CA ASP A 90 -4.26 -12.91 11.01
C ASP A 90 -5.31 -11.92 11.55
N ALA A 91 -6.48 -11.82 10.90
CA ALA A 91 -7.61 -10.99 11.36
C ALA A 91 -8.75 -11.80 11.95
#